data_AF-A0AA43BF03-F1
#
_entry.id   AF-A0AA43BF03-F1
#
_cell.length_a   1.000
_cell.length_b   1.000
_cell.length_c   1.000
_cell.angle_alpha   90.00
_cell.angle_beta   90.00
_cell.angle_gamma   90.00
#
_symmetry.space_group_name_H-M   'P 1'
#
loop_
_entity.id
_entity.type
_entity.pdbx_description
1 polymer ?
#
loop_
_entity_poly.entity_id
_entity_poly.type
_entity_poly.pdbx_seq_one_letter_code
_entity_poly.pdbx_strand_id
1 'polypeptide(L)'
;MSNKPKYEKQFLDRGTHFAFRMQDVTTPPMDHLPAGIYEIEVEANPLTGVTVNWNKIGPNFKVPEKRFGNHNKHMERIKDDYDRLNPAMGVLLTGLKGSGKSMFGEDLGNWIVGAGLPVLMINQPLSPEMLRHIIASTGPCMVYFDEFGKIYKEEERNKLLSLFSDTTLTGVLFVITGNDRKEFPDMVYDRPGRFRYRLSFSDLKTSAAIEVGEYYKLSELQTAGLARYVNTHAISWDMLCSVATMIRPCKSDAEIYEYLEIMNVPRWGRVEPEVLSIEKGGKAFYVKPETVSWDGTTLRARGCGRGDIDNLIDIEIPLQETVEYYKNHESGGDAGHTLTVGEFVITYKFKVINNFTPKMGATFAGNWKFDGHVNEVLAARKKAEQGTAVTAGDEEEENEGDE
;
A
#
# COMPACT_ATOMS: atom_id res chain seq x y z
N MET A 1 -32.83 -10.54 48.39
CA MET A 1 -31.70 -11.46 48.60
C MET A 1 -30.44 -10.61 48.78
N SER A 2 -29.69 -10.84 49.86
CA SER A 2 -28.49 -10.06 50.23
C SER A 2 -27.34 -10.38 49.26
N ASN A 3 -26.88 -9.37 48.52
CA ASN A 3 -25.71 -9.46 47.64
C ASN A 3 -24.45 -9.34 48.50
N LYS A 4 -24.03 -10.43 49.14
CA LYS A 4 -22.75 -10.45 49.86
C LYS A 4 -21.62 -10.55 48.83
N PRO A 5 -20.61 -9.66 48.87
CA PRO A 5 -19.45 -9.77 47.99
C PRO A 5 -18.77 -11.13 48.14
N LYS A 6 -18.36 -11.71 47.01
CA LYS A 6 -17.55 -12.93 46.98
C LYS A 6 -16.10 -12.51 47.18
N TYR A 7 -15.39 -13.20 48.07
CA TYR A 7 -13.97 -12.96 48.32
C TYR A 7 -13.19 -14.23 47.96
N GLU A 8 -12.12 -14.09 47.18
CA GLU A 8 -11.14 -15.16 47.01
C GLU A 8 -10.09 -15.12 48.13
N LYS A 9 -9.64 -16.31 48.54
CA LYS A 9 -8.64 -16.47 49.61
C LYS A 9 -7.33 -16.90 48.98
N GLN A 10 -6.31 -16.06 49.09
CA GLN A 10 -4.94 -16.42 48.77
C GLN A 10 -4.07 -16.32 50.01
N PHE A 11 -3.35 -17.41 50.30
CA PHE A 11 -2.32 -17.44 51.33
C PHE A 11 -0.98 -17.09 50.70
N LEU A 12 -0.34 -16.05 51.24
CA LEU A 12 0.99 -15.64 50.82
C LEU A 12 1.99 -16.15 51.85
N ASP A 13 2.83 -17.10 51.45
CA ASP A 13 3.96 -17.53 52.26
C ASP A 13 5.05 -16.45 52.24
N ARG A 14 5.41 -15.91 53.41
CA ARG A 14 6.47 -14.92 53.58
C ARG A 14 7.68 -15.49 54.30
N GLY A 15 7.79 -16.82 54.38
CA GLY A 15 8.89 -17.57 54.99
C GLY A 15 8.88 -17.59 56.52
N THR A 16 8.51 -16.50 57.18
CA THR A 16 8.40 -16.44 58.66
C THR A 16 6.96 -16.57 59.15
N HIS A 17 5.98 -16.16 58.34
CA HIS A 17 4.56 -16.17 58.63
C HIS A 17 3.78 -16.22 57.31
N PHE A 18 2.51 -16.62 57.37
CA PHE A 18 1.59 -16.50 56.25
C PHE A 18 0.78 -15.21 56.36
N ALA A 19 0.64 -14.49 55.26
CA ALA A 19 -0.23 -13.33 55.17
C ALA A 19 -1.53 -13.69 54.42
N PHE A 20 -2.63 -13.09 54.87
CA PHE A 20 -3.97 -13.31 54.33
C PHE A 20 -4.48 -12.03 53.67
N ARG A 21 -4.86 -12.10 52.39
CA ARG A 21 -5.47 -10.99 51.66
C ARG A 21 -6.85 -11.40 51.17
N MET A 22 -7.86 -10.59 51.49
CA MET A 22 -9.21 -10.68 50.91
C MET A 22 -9.33 -9.59 49.85
N GLN A 23 -9.63 -9.96 48.60
CA GLN A 23 -9.99 -9.01 47.55
C GLN A 23 -11.49 -9.08 47.29
N ASP A 24 -12.11 -7.91 47.21
CA ASP A 24 -13.54 -7.75 46.98
C ASP A 24 -13.86 -8.02 45.50
N VAL A 25 -14.61 -9.10 45.22
CA VAL A 25 -15.02 -9.46 43.86
C VAL A 25 -16.51 -9.14 43.76
N THR A 26 -16.82 -7.88 43.47
CA THR A 26 -18.19 -7.38 43.27
C THR A 26 -18.77 -7.78 41.91
N THR A 27 -17.91 -8.17 40.97
CA THR A 27 -18.27 -8.64 39.63
C THR A 27 -18.16 -10.17 39.58
N PRO A 28 -19.12 -10.91 39.02
CA PRO A 28 -18.97 -12.35 38.84
C PRO A 28 -17.63 -12.68 38.17
N PRO A 29 -16.89 -13.71 38.62
CA PRO A 29 -15.68 -14.13 37.94
C PRO A 29 -16.02 -14.44 36.48
N MET A 30 -15.30 -13.82 35.55
CA MET A 30 -15.36 -14.17 34.12
C MET A 30 -14.26 -15.18 33.84
N ASP A 31 -14.61 -16.27 33.16
CA ASP A 31 -13.67 -17.37 32.84
C ASP A 31 -12.62 -16.98 31.78
N HIS A 32 -12.83 -15.87 31.08
CA HIS A 32 -11.98 -15.36 30.01
C HIS A 32 -12.20 -13.85 29.82
N LEU A 33 -11.23 -13.18 29.20
CA LEU A 33 -11.34 -11.76 28.87
C LEU A 33 -12.37 -11.56 27.75
N PRO A 34 -13.37 -10.68 27.90
CA PRO A 34 -14.42 -10.52 26.90
C PRO A 34 -13.91 -9.82 25.64
N ALA A 35 -14.66 -9.96 24.55
CA ALA A 35 -14.36 -9.31 23.28
C ALA A 35 -14.18 -7.78 23.40
N GLY A 36 -13.17 -7.27 22.71
CA GLY A 36 -12.80 -5.86 22.69
C GLY A 36 -11.31 -5.69 22.45
N ILE A 37 -10.89 -4.43 22.41
CA ILE A 37 -9.49 -4.07 22.19
C ILE A 37 -8.90 -3.60 23.50
N TYR A 38 -7.77 -4.18 23.86
CA TYR A 38 -7.11 -3.98 25.13
C TYR A 38 -5.67 -3.56 24.92
N GLU A 39 -5.25 -2.49 25.57
CA GLU A 39 -3.84 -2.15 25.70
C GLU A 39 -3.27 -2.81 26.96
N ILE A 40 -2.09 -3.43 26.82
CA ILE A 40 -1.43 -4.11 27.92
C ILE A 40 -0.43 -3.18 28.60
N GLU A 41 -0.73 -2.83 29.85
CA GLU A 41 0.16 -2.06 30.71
C GLU A 41 0.71 -2.94 31.82
N VAL A 42 1.99 -2.75 32.15
CA VAL A 42 2.69 -3.55 33.14
C VAL A 42 3.36 -2.59 34.11
N GLU A 43 2.87 -2.59 35.34
CA GLU A 43 3.36 -1.73 36.40
C GLU A 43 4.18 -2.54 37.38
N ALA A 44 5.44 -2.14 37.58
CA ALA A 44 6.28 -2.69 38.62
C ALA A 44 6.19 -1.82 39.87
N ASN A 45 5.71 -2.39 40.96
CA ASN A 45 5.67 -1.75 42.27
C ASN A 45 6.59 -2.50 43.25
N PRO A 46 7.55 -1.83 43.91
CA PRO A 46 8.47 -2.48 44.84
C PRO A 46 7.80 -3.23 46.01
N LEU A 47 6.58 -2.82 46.39
CA LEU A 47 5.85 -3.38 47.53
C LEU A 47 4.82 -4.44 47.11
N THR A 48 4.18 -4.26 45.96
CA THR A 48 3.10 -5.15 45.49
C THR A 48 3.50 -6.11 44.37
N GLY A 49 4.73 -5.97 43.85
CA GLY A 49 5.23 -6.79 42.74
C GLY A 49 4.82 -6.23 41.38
N VAL A 50 4.72 -7.10 40.39
CA VAL A 50 4.32 -6.74 39.02
C VAL A 50 2.81 -6.89 38.88
N THR A 51 2.15 -5.84 38.40
CA THR A 51 0.72 -5.84 38.05
C THR A 51 0.59 -5.73 36.53
N VAL A 52 -0.31 -6.51 35.96
CA VAL A 52 -0.66 -6.45 34.53
C VAL A 52 -2.08 -5.91 34.43
N ASN A 53 -2.25 -4.84 33.66
CA ASN A 53 -3.54 -4.22 33.39
C ASN A 53 -3.94 -4.48 31.93
N TRP A 54 -5.17 -4.94 31.73
CA TRP A 54 -5.82 -5.03 30.41
C TRP A 54 -6.75 -3.84 30.24
N ASN A 55 -6.21 -2.74 29.73
CA ASN A 55 -6.95 -1.48 29.59
C ASN A 55 -7.84 -1.54 28.34
N LYS A 56 -9.17 -1.65 28.50
CA LYS A 56 -10.09 -1.66 27.36
C LYS A 56 -10.12 -0.28 26.70
N ILE A 57 -9.61 -0.17 25.47
CA ILE A 57 -9.55 1.09 24.73
C ILE A 57 -10.73 1.28 23.77
N GLY A 58 -11.45 0.20 23.45
CA GLY A 58 -12.64 0.29 22.62
C GLY A 58 -13.28 -1.05 22.28
N PRO A 59 -14.50 -1.03 21.70
CA PRO A 59 -15.14 -2.24 21.21
C PRO A 59 -14.56 -2.69 19.87
N ASN A 60 -14.20 -1.77 18.97
CA ASN A 60 -13.69 -2.05 17.62
C ASN A 60 -12.72 -0.95 17.16
N PHE A 61 -11.84 -1.28 16.23
CA PHE A 61 -10.99 -0.34 15.51
C PHE A 61 -11.83 0.43 14.48
N LYS A 62 -11.43 1.68 14.21
CA LYS A 62 -12.07 2.51 13.19
C LYS A 62 -11.36 2.29 11.85
N VAL A 63 -11.94 1.46 11.00
CA VAL A 63 -11.37 1.07 9.71
C VAL A 63 -12.27 1.62 8.59
N PRO A 64 -11.72 2.17 7.48
CA PRO A 64 -12.53 2.63 6.35
C PRO A 64 -13.39 1.52 5.74
N GLU A 65 -14.58 1.88 5.23
CA GLU A 65 -15.47 0.90 4.57
C GLU A 65 -14.86 0.33 3.28
N LYS A 66 -14.26 1.21 2.47
CA LYS A 66 -13.62 0.82 1.22
C LYS A 66 -12.21 0.29 1.51
N ARG A 67 -12.02 -0.99 1.17
CA ARG A 67 -10.70 -1.61 1.08
C ARG A 67 -10.30 -1.74 -0.39
N PHE A 68 -9.03 -1.45 -0.69
CA PHE A 68 -8.49 -1.48 -2.04
C PHE A 68 -7.59 -2.70 -2.27
N GLY A 69 -7.40 -3.06 -3.54
CA GLY A 69 -6.54 -4.16 -3.96
C GLY A 69 -6.97 -5.52 -3.41
N ASN A 70 -5.99 -6.37 -3.10
CA ASN A 70 -6.22 -7.76 -2.65
C ASN A 70 -6.60 -7.90 -1.16
N HIS A 71 -6.96 -6.81 -0.49
CA HIS A 71 -7.25 -6.80 0.95
C HIS A 71 -8.27 -7.88 1.34
N ASN A 72 -9.46 -7.87 0.74
CA ASN A 72 -10.53 -8.81 1.09
C ASN A 72 -10.13 -10.27 0.83
N LYS A 73 -9.46 -10.52 -0.30
CA LYS A 73 -8.96 -11.85 -0.65
C LYS A 73 -7.98 -12.40 0.38
N HIS A 74 -7.04 -11.58 0.86
CA HIS A 74 -6.09 -12.00 1.89
C HIS A 74 -6.79 -12.17 3.25
N MET A 75 -7.75 -11.30 3.58
CA MET A 75 -8.56 -11.43 4.80
C MET A 75 -9.31 -12.75 4.82
N GLU A 76 -10.04 -13.09 3.76
CA GLU A 76 -10.77 -14.36 3.62
C GLU A 76 -9.83 -15.55 3.84
N ARG A 77 -8.66 -15.55 3.19
CA ARG A 77 -7.70 -16.64 3.32
C ARG A 77 -7.18 -16.83 4.75
N ILE A 78 -6.94 -15.75 5.49
CA ILE A 78 -6.50 -15.83 6.89
C ILE A 78 -7.65 -16.32 7.78
N LYS A 79 -8.88 -15.87 7.54
CA LYS A 79 -10.06 -16.28 8.30
C LYS A 79 -10.36 -17.76 8.14
N ASP A 80 -10.27 -18.29 6.92
CA ASP A 80 -10.52 -19.70 6.62
C ASP A 80 -9.53 -20.65 7.32
N ASP A 81 -8.30 -20.18 7.52
CA ASP A 81 -7.21 -20.96 8.11
C ASP A 81 -7.10 -20.86 9.64
N TYR A 82 -7.69 -19.83 10.24
CA TYR A 82 -7.66 -19.62 11.69
C TYR A 82 -8.69 -20.50 12.38
N ASP A 83 -8.25 -21.20 13.42
CA ASP A 83 -9.11 -21.97 14.30
C ASP A 83 -8.66 -21.77 15.75
N ARG A 84 -9.60 -21.43 16.62
CA ARG A 84 -9.35 -21.24 18.05
C ARG A 84 -8.91 -22.51 18.78
N LEU A 85 -9.09 -23.68 18.17
CA LEU A 85 -8.69 -24.99 18.72
C LEU A 85 -7.30 -25.45 18.26
N ASN A 86 -6.71 -24.74 17.29
CA ASN A 86 -5.40 -25.08 16.74
C ASN A 86 -4.28 -24.30 17.44
N PRO A 87 -3.01 -24.76 17.30
CA PRO A 87 -1.85 -23.99 17.74
C PRO A 87 -1.81 -22.58 17.12
N ALA A 88 -1.06 -21.68 17.76
CA ALA A 88 -0.95 -20.30 17.34
C ALA A 88 -0.63 -20.13 15.84
N MET A 89 -1.25 -19.13 15.23
CA MET A 89 -1.00 -18.73 13.84
C MET A 89 -0.41 -17.32 13.81
N GLY A 90 0.65 -17.11 13.03
CA GLY A 90 1.22 -15.78 12.79
C GLY A 90 0.90 -15.22 11.41
N VAL A 91 0.64 -13.91 11.37
CA VAL A 91 0.48 -13.07 10.18
C VAL A 91 1.48 -11.93 10.26
N LEU A 92 2.36 -11.85 9.26
CA LEU A 92 3.36 -10.81 9.12
C LEU A 92 2.96 -9.83 8.01
N LEU A 93 2.82 -8.55 8.35
CA LEU A 93 2.45 -7.47 7.44
C LEU A 93 3.67 -6.57 7.23
N THR A 94 4.26 -6.58 6.04
CA THR A 94 5.45 -5.78 5.71
C THR A 94 5.16 -4.78 4.59
N GLY A 95 5.91 -3.68 4.52
CA GLY A 95 5.72 -2.66 3.48
C GLY A 95 6.06 -1.25 3.93
N LEU A 96 5.88 -0.27 3.05
CA LEU A 96 6.20 1.14 3.33
C LEU A 96 5.22 1.79 4.32
N LYS A 97 5.61 2.93 4.91
CA LYS A 97 4.68 3.73 5.73
C LYS A 97 3.47 4.17 4.89
N GLY A 98 2.27 4.09 5.46
CA GLY A 98 1.02 4.45 4.77
C GLY A 98 0.55 3.43 3.72
N SER A 99 1.18 2.25 3.61
CA SER A 99 0.79 1.21 2.64
C SER A 99 -0.43 0.37 3.05
N GLY A 100 -1.07 0.67 4.19
CA GLY A 100 -2.28 -0.03 4.64
C GLY A 100 -2.07 -1.22 5.59
N LYS A 101 -0.84 -1.44 6.08
CA LYS A 101 -0.53 -2.52 7.03
C LYS A 101 -1.37 -2.45 8.31
N SER A 102 -1.36 -1.29 8.98
CA SER A 102 -2.08 -1.10 10.25
C SER A 102 -3.59 -1.24 10.02
N MET A 103 -4.12 -0.66 8.95
CA MET A 103 -5.52 -0.84 8.54
C MET A 103 -5.89 -2.33 8.35
N PHE A 104 -5.01 -3.14 7.77
CA PHE A 104 -5.24 -4.59 7.62
C PHE A 104 -5.22 -5.31 8.98
N GLY A 105 -4.25 -4.99 9.85
CA GLY A 105 -4.19 -5.55 11.19
C GLY A 105 -5.41 -5.19 12.05
N GLU A 106 -5.87 -3.95 11.94
CA GLU A 106 -7.08 -3.45 12.62
C GLU A 106 -8.36 -4.10 12.10
N ASP A 107 -8.51 -4.29 10.77
CA ASP A 107 -9.65 -5.02 10.19
C ASP A 107 -9.68 -6.48 10.64
N LEU A 108 -8.50 -7.11 10.75
CA LEU A 108 -8.36 -8.46 11.29
C LEU A 108 -8.72 -8.51 12.78
N GLY A 109 -8.34 -7.49 13.54
CA GLY A 109 -8.74 -7.31 14.93
C GLY A 109 -10.25 -7.16 15.09
N ASN A 110 -10.92 -6.38 14.24
CA ASN A 110 -12.38 -6.26 14.23
C ASN A 110 -13.07 -7.59 13.97
N TRP A 111 -12.52 -8.41 13.07
CA TRP A 111 -13.04 -9.74 12.84
C TRP A 111 -12.87 -10.67 14.06
N ILE A 112 -11.72 -10.62 14.74
CA ILE A 112 -11.47 -11.37 15.99
C ILE A 112 -12.46 -10.97 17.09
N VAL A 113 -12.69 -9.66 17.27
CA VAL A 113 -13.72 -9.16 18.19
C VAL A 113 -15.10 -9.67 17.79
N GLY A 114 -15.44 -9.64 16.50
CA GLY A 114 -16.71 -10.18 15.98
C GLY A 114 -16.87 -11.68 16.24
N ALA A 115 -15.77 -12.43 16.33
CA ALA A 115 -15.74 -13.83 16.73
C ALA A 115 -15.85 -14.05 18.25
N GLY A 116 -16.03 -12.98 19.03
CA GLY A 116 -16.17 -13.02 20.48
C GLY A 116 -14.84 -13.07 21.25
N LEU A 117 -13.72 -12.77 20.59
CA LEU A 117 -12.37 -12.88 21.16
C LEU A 117 -11.73 -11.51 21.40
N PRO A 118 -10.85 -11.36 22.41
CA PRO A 118 -10.15 -10.10 22.66
C PRO A 118 -8.96 -9.89 21.71
N VAL A 119 -8.64 -8.62 21.47
CA VAL A 119 -7.41 -8.17 20.80
C VAL A 119 -6.52 -7.49 21.83
N LEU A 120 -5.29 -7.95 21.96
CA LEU A 120 -4.27 -7.42 22.85
C LEU A 120 -3.27 -6.59 22.05
N MET A 121 -3.30 -5.27 22.24
CA MET A 121 -2.34 -4.32 21.71
C MET A 121 -1.09 -4.32 22.58
N ILE A 122 0.06 -4.67 21.99
CA ILE A 122 1.36 -4.60 22.67
C ILE A 122 2.09 -3.36 22.18
N ASN A 123 2.07 -2.30 22.98
CA ASN A 123 2.66 -0.99 22.66
C ASN A 123 3.97 -0.70 23.41
N GLN A 124 4.43 -1.63 24.24
CA GLN A 124 5.66 -1.52 25.02
C GLN A 124 6.43 -2.85 24.98
N PRO A 125 7.77 -2.83 25.14
CA PRO A 125 8.56 -4.04 25.14
C PRO A 125 8.26 -4.91 26.37
N LEU A 126 7.68 -6.08 26.13
CA LEU A 126 7.43 -7.13 27.13
C LEU A 126 8.29 -8.36 26.85
N SER A 127 8.80 -8.99 27.91
CA SER A 127 9.58 -10.23 27.76
C SER A 127 8.72 -11.37 27.22
N PRO A 128 9.31 -12.38 26.56
CA PRO A 128 8.57 -13.56 26.09
C PRO A 128 7.81 -14.28 27.21
N GLU A 129 8.38 -14.34 28.41
CA GLU A 129 7.76 -14.97 29.59
C GLU A 129 6.53 -14.19 30.07
N MET A 130 6.63 -12.86 30.10
CA MET A 130 5.51 -11.99 30.47
C MET A 130 4.37 -12.14 29.45
N LEU A 131 4.69 -12.11 28.15
CA LEU A 131 3.70 -12.31 27.10
C LEU A 131 3.04 -13.70 27.17
N ARG A 132 3.81 -14.78 27.39
CA ARG A 132 3.24 -16.12 27.62
C ARG A 132 2.23 -16.11 28.75
N HIS A 133 2.57 -15.48 29.88
CA HIS A 133 1.68 -15.40 31.04
C HIS A 133 0.40 -14.61 30.73
N ILE A 134 0.53 -13.46 30.07
CA ILE A 134 -0.61 -12.61 29.65
C ILE A 134 -1.54 -13.39 28.72
N ILE A 135 -0.99 -14.02 27.68
CA ILE A 135 -1.74 -14.76 26.67
C ILE A 135 -2.43 -15.96 27.31
N ALA A 136 -1.72 -16.75 28.11
CA ALA A 136 -2.29 -17.90 28.80
C ALA A 136 -3.43 -17.52 29.76
N SER A 137 -3.30 -16.38 30.44
CA SER A 137 -4.36 -15.85 31.33
C SER A 137 -5.55 -15.29 30.56
N THR A 138 -5.37 -14.90 29.29
CA THR A 138 -6.43 -14.33 28.43
C THR A 138 -7.24 -15.43 27.75
N GLY A 139 -6.59 -16.52 27.32
CA GLY A 139 -7.17 -17.54 26.45
C GLY A 139 -7.04 -17.20 24.95
N PRO A 140 -7.86 -17.81 24.07
CA PRO A 140 -7.84 -17.51 22.64
C PRO A 140 -8.03 -16.01 22.37
N CYS A 141 -7.11 -15.42 21.64
CA CYS A 141 -7.05 -13.98 21.41
C CYS A 141 -6.22 -13.64 20.18
N MET A 142 -6.28 -12.38 19.75
CA MET A 142 -5.29 -11.82 18.85
C MET A 142 -4.27 -11.01 19.64
N VAL A 143 -2.98 -11.19 19.35
CA VAL A 143 -1.90 -10.37 19.89
C VAL A 143 -1.34 -9.54 18.75
N TYR A 144 -1.50 -8.23 18.85
CA TYR A 144 -1.18 -7.30 17.79
C TYR A 144 -0.01 -6.40 18.18
N PHE A 145 1.04 -6.48 17.36
CA PHE A 145 2.23 -5.64 17.45
C PHE A 145 2.28 -4.71 16.23
N ASP A 146 1.80 -3.48 16.39
CA ASP A 146 1.95 -2.47 15.34
C ASP A 146 3.34 -1.83 15.40
N GLU A 147 3.95 -1.62 14.24
CA GLU A 147 5.31 -1.09 14.08
C GLU A 147 6.33 -1.78 15.01
N PHE A 148 6.37 -3.11 14.97
CA PHE A 148 7.15 -3.95 15.89
C PHE A 148 8.62 -3.55 16.05
N GLY A 149 9.25 -3.10 14.97
CA GLY A 149 10.62 -2.60 14.97
C GLY A 149 10.86 -1.35 15.83
N LYS A 150 9.80 -0.56 16.12
CA LYS A 150 9.85 0.59 17.02
C LYS A 150 9.68 0.23 18.48
N ILE A 151 8.96 -0.86 18.77
CA ILE A 151 8.66 -1.30 20.13
C ILE A 151 9.82 -2.12 20.70
N TYR A 152 10.38 -3.01 19.89
CA TYR A 152 11.41 -3.96 20.30
C TYR A 152 12.72 -3.73 19.55
N LYS A 153 13.83 -3.72 20.29
CA LYS A 153 15.18 -3.74 19.71
C LYS A 153 15.51 -5.13 19.17
N GLU A 154 16.51 -5.22 18.29
CA GLU A 154 16.85 -6.46 17.58
C GLU A 154 17.08 -7.67 18.49
N GLU A 155 17.85 -7.50 19.58
CA GLU A 155 18.10 -8.57 20.56
C GLU A 155 16.82 -9.05 21.25
N GLU A 156 15.86 -8.15 21.49
CA GLU A 156 14.58 -8.46 22.12
C GLU A 156 13.65 -9.17 21.14
N ARG A 157 13.63 -8.74 19.87
CA ARG A 157 12.89 -9.40 18.79
C ARG A 157 13.33 -10.86 18.62
N ASN A 158 14.63 -11.14 18.72
CA ASN A 158 15.16 -12.51 18.64
C ASN A 158 14.64 -13.41 19.77
N LYS A 159 14.45 -12.87 20.98
CA LYS A 159 13.92 -13.62 22.13
C LYS A 159 12.44 -14.01 21.93
N LEU A 160 11.67 -13.15 21.26
CA LEU A 160 10.25 -13.38 20.96
C LEU A 160 10.00 -14.46 19.91
N LEU A 161 11.01 -14.86 19.12
CA LEU A 161 10.85 -15.91 18.11
C LEU A 161 10.37 -17.24 18.69
N SER A 162 10.72 -17.53 19.95
CA SER A 162 10.26 -18.72 20.67
C SER A 162 8.76 -18.69 20.92
N LEU A 163 8.21 -17.51 21.24
CA LEU A 163 6.79 -17.28 21.51
C LEU A 163 5.95 -17.54 20.27
N PHE A 164 6.37 -17.06 19.11
CA PHE A 164 5.62 -17.21 17.86
C PHE A 164 5.57 -18.66 17.36
N SER A 165 6.47 -19.53 17.83
CA SER A 165 6.46 -20.98 17.53
C SER A 165 5.91 -21.83 18.67
N ASP A 166 5.36 -21.20 19.71
CA ASP A 166 4.89 -21.92 20.90
C ASP A 166 3.55 -22.61 20.61
N THR A 167 3.59 -23.92 20.46
CA THR A 167 2.40 -24.74 20.16
C THR A 167 1.44 -24.87 21.34
N THR A 168 1.85 -24.47 22.55
CA THR A 168 0.97 -24.47 23.73
C THR A 168 -0.03 -23.32 23.71
N LEU A 169 0.26 -22.26 22.94
CA LEU A 169 -0.60 -21.09 22.77
C LEU A 169 -1.72 -21.39 21.77
N THR A 170 -2.75 -22.09 22.22
CA THR A 170 -3.89 -22.52 21.39
C THR A 170 -4.83 -21.34 21.11
N GLY A 171 -5.27 -21.21 19.85
CA GLY A 171 -6.21 -20.19 19.42
C GLY A 171 -5.68 -18.77 19.39
N VAL A 172 -4.36 -18.60 19.40
CA VAL A 172 -3.72 -17.29 19.38
C VAL A 172 -3.40 -16.87 17.94
N LEU A 173 -3.83 -15.67 17.55
CA LEU A 173 -3.46 -15.03 16.30
C LEU A 173 -2.41 -13.95 16.55
N PHE A 174 -1.16 -14.20 16.19
CA PHE A 174 -0.12 -13.18 16.22
C PHE A 174 -0.17 -12.35 14.94
N VAL A 175 -0.31 -11.03 15.07
CA VAL A 175 -0.26 -10.11 13.94
C VAL A 175 0.83 -9.09 14.19
N ILE A 176 1.73 -8.93 13.23
CA ILE A 176 2.87 -8.04 13.39
C ILE A 176 3.01 -7.17 12.15
N THR A 177 3.17 -5.86 12.34
CA THR A 177 3.51 -4.94 11.26
C THR A 177 4.95 -4.43 11.39
N GLY A 178 5.58 -4.15 10.25
CA GLY A 178 6.90 -3.52 10.20
C GLY A 178 7.32 -3.15 8.78
N ASN A 179 8.51 -2.57 8.64
CA ASN A 179 9.10 -2.20 7.35
C ASN A 179 10.17 -3.22 6.93
N ASP A 180 9.90 -3.92 5.83
CA ASP A 180 10.81 -4.80 5.06
C ASP A 180 11.83 -5.66 5.87
N ARG A 181 12.82 -6.25 5.18
CA ARG A 181 13.76 -7.23 5.74
C ARG A 181 14.70 -6.73 6.84
N LYS A 182 14.90 -5.42 7.00
CA LYS A 182 15.83 -4.88 8.01
C LYS A 182 15.27 -4.91 9.43
N GLU A 183 13.95 -4.86 9.60
CA GLU A 183 13.33 -4.84 10.93
C GLU A 183 13.11 -6.24 11.49
N PHE A 184 12.91 -7.25 10.64
CA PHE A 184 12.70 -8.62 11.08
C PHE A 184 13.99 -9.44 10.91
N PRO A 185 14.47 -10.13 11.96
CA PRO A 185 15.57 -11.08 11.83
C PRO A 185 15.29 -12.07 10.70
N ASP A 186 16.31 -12.52 9.96
CA ASP A 186 16.16 -13.55 8.91
C ASP A 186 15.42 -14.80 9.42
N MET A 187 15.49 -15.06 10.72
CA MET A 187 14.82 -16.15 11.42
C MET A 187 13.29 -16.02 11.54
N VAL A 188 12.71 -14.85 11.28
CA VAL A 188 11.26 -14.65 11.16
C VAL A 188 10.77 -15.13 9.79
N TYR A 189 11.61 -14.97 8.77
CA TYR A 189 11.27 -15.32 7.40
C TYR A 189 11.37 -16.82 7.14
N ASP A 190 10.58 -17.28 6.17
CA ASP A 190 10.61 -18.62 5.60
C ASP A 190 10.38 -19.76 6.63
N ARG A 191 9.63 -19.45 7.70
CA ARG A 191 9.19 -20.41 8.73
C ARG A 191 7.67 -20.34 8.95
N PRO A 192 6.86 -21.10 8.18
CA PRO A 192 5.40 -21.04 8.25
C PRO A 192 4.82 -21.47 9.60
N GLY A 193 5.58 -22.24 10.40
CA GLY A 193 5.20 -22.57 11.78
C GLY A 193 5.29 -21.40 12.77
N ARG A 194 5.86 -20.26 12.37
CA ARG A 194 5.82 -18.99 13.13
C ARG A 194 4.84 -18.03 12.49
N PHE A 195 5.09 -17.72 11.21
CA PHE A 195 4.24 -16.83 10.41
C PHE A 195 3.78 -17.57 9.17
N ARG A 196 2.55 -18.08 9.22
CA ARG A 196 1.94 -18.79 8.10
C ARG A 196 1.74 -17.86 6.91
N TYR A 197 1.35 -16.62 7.18
CA TYR A 197 1.10 -15.61 6.17
C TYR A 197 2.12 -14.48 6.29
N ARG A 198 2.71 -14.10 5.14
CA ARG A 198 3.50 -12.88 4.97
C ARG A 198 2.89 -12.07 3.83
N LEU A 199 2.28 -10.95 4.17
CA LEU A 199 1.68 -10.03 3.20
C LEU A 199 2.62 -8.85 2.99
N SER A 200 3.07 -8.65 1.75
CA SER A 200 3.91 -7.52 1.36
C SER A 200 3.05 -6.43 0.72
N PHE A 201 2.94 -5.31 1.40
CA PHE A 201 2.31 -4.07 0.95
C PHE A 201 3.37 -3.22 0.27
N SER A 202 3.73 -3.64 -0.95
CA SER A 202 4.72 -3.03 -1.80
C SER A 202 4.11 -1.97 -2.73
N ASP A 203 4.91 -1.48 -3.68
CA ASP A 203 4.53 -0.44 -4.60
C ASP A 203 3.25 -0.77 -5.39
N LEU A 204 2.46 0.27 -5.59
CA LEU A 204 1.23 0.18 -6.35
C LEU A 204 1.49 -0.08 -7.84
N LYS A 205 0.52 -0.72 -8.48
CA LYS A 205 0.44 -0.92 -9.93
C LYS A 205 -0.59 0.00 -10.53
N THR A 206 -0.57 0.19 -11.85
CA THR A 206 -1.55 1.00 -12.59
C THR A 206 -3.00 0.63 -12.26
N SER A 207 -3.29 -0.66 -12.01
CA SER A 207 -4.62 -1.13 -11.60
C SER A 207 -5.14 -0.46 -10.32
N ALA A 208 -4.25 -0.08 -9.40
CA ALA A 208 -4.61 0.66 -8.19
C ALA A 208 -5.11 2.07 -8.51
N ALA A 209 -4.47 2.77 -9.46
CA ALA A 209 -4.93 4.09 -9.91
C ALA A 209 -6.31 4.02 -10.55
N ILE A 210 -6.58 2.97 -11.33
CA ILE A 210 -7.89 2.76 -11.95
C ILE A 210 -8.96 2.51 -10.87
N GLU A 211 -8.68 1.60 -9.92
CA GLU A 211 -9.62 1.30 -8.83
C GLU A 211 -9.93 2.55 -7.97
N VAL A 212 -8.90 3.35 -7.66
CA VAL A 212 -9.06 4.61 -6.93
C VAL A 212 -9.81 5.64 -7.79
N GLY A 213 -9.50 5.74 -9.08
CA GLY A 213 -10.20 6.63 -10.01
C GLY A 213 -11.69 6.34 -10.10
N GLU A 214 -12.07 5.07 -10.17
CA GLU A 214 -13.48 4.61 -10.14
C GLU A 214 -14.16 5.01 -8.83
N TYR A 215 -13.52 4.75 -7.69
CA TYR A 215 -14.08 5.07 -6.38
C TYR A 215 -14.29 6.58 -6.17
N TYR A 216 -13.32 7.42 -6.53
CA TYR A 216 -13.39 8.87 -6.41
C TYR A 216 -14.14 9.56 -7.56
N LYS A 217 -14.61 8.79 -8.56
CA LYS A 217 -15.30 9.28 -9.76
C LYS A 217 -14.46 10.30 -10.53
N LEU A 218 -13.20 9.96 -10.76
CA LEU A 218 -12.26 10.78 -11.53
C LEU A 218 -12.57 10.72 -13.03
N SER A 219 -12.21 11.78 -13.75
CA SER A 219 -12.25 11.78 -15.22
C SER A 219 -11.16 10.88 -15.82
N GLU A 220 -11.25 10.62 -17.12
CA GLU A 220 -10.23 9.86 -17.85
C GLU A 220 -8.84 10.54 -17.76
N LEU A 221 -8.80 11.86 -17.96
CA LEU A 221 -7.60 12.69 -17.75
C LEU A 221 -6.98 12.50 -16.36
N GLN A 222 -7.79 12.62 -15.31
CA GLN A 222 -7.33 12.52 -13.92
C GLN A 222 -6.86 11.11 -13.58
N THR A 223 -7.60 10.09 -14.04
CA THR A 223 -7.23 8.69 -13.85
C THR A 223 -5.93 8.36 -14.58
N ALA A 224 -5.73 8.92 -15.78
CA ALA A 224 -4.50 8.76 -16.54
C ALA A 224 -3.31 9.46 -15.87
N GLY A 225 -3.50 10.68 -15.37
CA GLY A 225 -2.50 11.37 -14.55
C GLY A 225 -2.11 10.56 -13.32
N LEU A 226 -3.09 10.01 -12.60
CA LEU A 226 -2.87 9.16 -11.43
C LEU A 226 -2.12 7.86 -11.76
N ALA A 227 -2.47 7.22 -12.88
CA ALA A 227 -1.80 6.03 -13.40
C ALA A 227 -0.34 6.30 -13.75
N ARG A 228 -0.07 7.43 -14.42
CA ARG A 228 1.30 7.89 -14.74
C ARG A 228 2.10 8.14 -13.47
N TYR A 229 1.46 8.74 -12.45
CA TYR A 229 2.08 9.00 -11.15
C TYR A 229 2.48 7.71 -10.42
N VAL A 230 1.58 6.71 -10.36
CA VAL A 230 1.85 5.38 -9.77
C VAL A 230 2.98 4.64 -10.49
N ASN A 231 3.05 4.73 -11.82
CA ASN A 231 4.07 4.02 -12.60
C ASN A 231 5.47 4.61 -12.43
N THR A 232 5.57 5.90 -12.12
CA THR A 232 6.83 6.62 -12.03
C THR A 232 7.37 6.72 -10.61
N HIS A 233 6.50 6.63 -9.60
CA HIS A 233 6.84 6.82 -8.19
C HIS A 233 6.47 5.61 -7.33
N ALA A 234 7.35 5.28 -6.38
CA ALA A 234 6.99 4.42 -5.27
C ALA A 234 6.10 5.21 -4.30
N ILE A 235 4.79 4.95 -4.32
CA ILE A 235 3.80 5.62 -3.48
C ILE A 235 2.96 4.62 -2.70
N SER A 236 2.44 5.07 -1.57
CA SER A 236 1.55 4.29 -0.72
C SER A 236 0.08 4.48 -1.10
N TRP A 237 -0.81 3.62 -0.58
CA TRP A 237 -2.27 3.78 -0.79
C TRP A 237 -2.79 5.11 -0.23
N ASP A 238 -2.27 5.55 0.91
CA ASP A 238 -2.60 6.84 1.53
C ASP A 238 -2.24 8.03 0.61
N MET A 239 -1.03 8.02 0.06
CA MET A 239 -0.60 9.02 -0.92
C MET A 239 -1.46 8.97 -2.18
N LEU A 240 -1.75 7.78 -2.71
CA LEU A 240 -2.57 7.61 -3.89
C LEU A 240 -3.98 8.20 -3.71
N CYS A 241 -4.65 7.90 -2.59
CA CYS A 241 -5.98 8.42 -2.28
C CYS A 241 -5.97 9.94 -2.04
N SER A 242 -4.91 10.45 -1.40
CA SER A 242 -4.71 11.89 -1.20
C SER A 242 -4.55 12.61 -2.53
N VAL A 243 -3.70 12.09 -3.43
CA VAL A 243 -3.53 12.66 -4.79
C VAL A 243 -4.84 12.60 -5.56
N ALA A 244 -5.52 11.45 -5.59
CA ALA A 244 -6.80 11.30 -6.27
C ALA A 244 -7.84 12.33 -5.83
N THR A 245 -7.92 12.59 -4.52
CA THR A 245 -8.83 13.60 -3.96
C THR A 245 -8.45 15.01 -4.42
N MET A 246 -7.16 15.33 -4.40
CA MET A 246 -6.65 16.67 -4.72
C MET A 246 -6.70 17.02 -6.20
N ILE A 247 -6.55 16.04 -7.10
CA ILE A 247 -6.58 16.28 -8.56
C ILE A 247 -7.99 16.27 -9.14
N ARG A 248 -9.00 15.90 -8.34
CA ARG A 248 -10.41 15.85 -8.74
C ARG A 248 -10.98 17.16 -9.33
N PRO A 249 -10.60 18.38 -8.89
CA PRO A 249 -11.06 19.62 -9.53
C PRO A 249 -10.28 19.96 -10.81
N CYS A 250 -9.14 19.32 -11.08
CA CYS A 250 -8.27 19.68 -12.20
C CYS A 250 -8.91 19.33 -13.55
N LYS A 251 -8.80 20.26 -14.50
CA LYS A 251 -9.36 20.15 -15.86
C LYS A 251 -8.31 19.99 -16.95
N SER A 252 -7.03 20.12 -16.59
CA SER A 252 -5.91 19.98 -17.51
C SER A 252 -4.73 19.29 -16.83
N ASP A 253 -3.83 18.70 -17.63
CA ASP A 253 -2.56 18.15 -17.13
C ASP A 253 -1.77 19.21 -16.36
N ALA A 254 -1.71 20.46 -16.85
CA ALA A 254 -1.00 21.55 -16.20
C ALA A 254 -1.48 21.80 -14.77
N GLU A 255 -2.80 21.82 -14.56
CA GLU A 255 -3.37 21.95 -13.22
C GLU A 255 -2.99 20.76 -12.33
N ILE A 256 -3.06 19.52 -12.84
CA ILE A 256 -2.65 18.33 -12.08
C ILE A 256 -1.18 18.45 -11.63
N TYR A 257 -0.30 18.90 -12.52
CA TYR A 257 1.12 19.13 -12.21
C TYR A 257 1.29 20.21 -11.14
N GLU A 258 0.61 21.35 -11.26
CA GLU A 258 0.67 22.45 -10.28
C GLU A 258 0.24 21.98 -8.88
N TYR A 259 -0.84 21.20 -8.79
CA TYR A 259 -1.28 20.63 -7.52
C TYR A 259 -0.24 19.66 -6.93
N LEU A 260 0.38 18.82 -7.75
CA LEU A 260 1.35 17.84 -7.27
C LEU A 260 2.68 18.47 -6.84
N GLU A 261 3.10 19.59 -7.44
CA GLU A 261 4.30 20.33 -7.04
C GLU A 261 4.18 20.96 -5.64
N ILE A 262 2.96 21.35 -5.23
CA ILE A 262 2.71 21.94 -3.91
C ILE A 262 2.35 20.91 -2.84
N MET A 263 2.08 19.66 -3.23
CA MET A 263 1.78 18.58 -2.30
C MET A 263 3.05 17.98 -1.69
N ASN A 264 2.95 17.51 -0.43
CA ASN A 264 4.03 16.77 0.22
C ASN A 264 4.04 15.29 -0.22
N VAL A 265 4.21 15.06 -1.52
CA VAL A 265 4.30 13.75 -2.16
C VAL A 265 5.54 13.71 -3.03
N PRO A 266 6.03 12.53 -3.47
CA PRO A 266 7.13 12.45 -4.41
C PRO A 266 6.90 13.37 -5.60
N ARG A 267 7.84 14.30 -5.84
CA ARG A 267 7.70 15.30 -6.90
C ARG A 267 7.64 14.61 -8.24
N TRP A 268 6.73 15.07 -9.08
CA TRP A 268 6.67 14.59 -10.44
C TRP A 268 7.98 14.94 -11.17
N GLY A 269 8.70 13.92 -11.64
CA GLY A 269 9.80 14.14 -12.56
C GLY A 269 9.30 14.76 -13.84
N ARG A 270 9.69 16.02 -14.10
CA ARG A 270 9.42 16.65 -15.38
C ARG A 270 10.49 16.18 -16.35
N VAL A 271 10.18 15.17 -17.14
CA VAL A 271 11.07 14.72 -18.19
C VAL A 271 10.75 15.52 -19.44
N GLU A 272 11.61 16.46 -19.79
CA GLU A 272 11.47 17.22 -21.03
C GLU A 272 12.36 16.63 -22.12
N PRO A 273 11.80 16.47 -23.32
CA PRO A 273 12.58 16.14 -24.51
C PRO A 273 13.45 17.34 -24.92
N GLU A 274 14.75 17.14 -24.87
CA GLU A 274 15.77 18.02 -25.40
C GLU A 274 16.00 17.66 -26.88
N VAL A 275 15.56 18.54 -27.78
CA VAL A 275 15.77 18.38 -29.23
C VAL A 275 17.26 18.55 -29.54
N LEU A 276 17.87 17.51 -30.12
CA LEU A 276 19.28 17.46 -30.48
C LEU A 276 19.51 17.95 -31.92
N SER A 277 18.66 17.51 -32.85
CA SER A 277 18.74 17.91 -34.26
C SER A 277 17.39 17.79 -34.95
N ILE A 278 17.19 18.56 -36.00
CA ILE A 278 16.04 18.45 -36.90
C ILE A 278 16.57 18.27 -38.31
N GLU A 279 16.10 17.28 -39.04
CA GLU A 279 16.35 17.13 -40.48
C GLU A 279 15.12 17.53 -41.28
N LYS A 280 15.33 18.21 -42.40
CA LYS A 280 14.30 18.57 -43.37
C LYS A 280 14.81 18.30 -44.78
N GLY A 281 14.12 17.47 -45.55
CA GLY A 281 14.50 17.17 -46.94
C GLY A 281 15.95 16.67 -47.11
N GLY A 282 16.45 15.88 -46.15
CA GLY A 282 17.81 15.32 -46.16
C GLY A 282 18.93 16.26 -45.66
N LYS A 283 18.60 17.46 -45.15
CA LYS A 283 19.56 18.36 -44.51
C LYS A 283 19.34 18.40 -43.00
N ALA A 284 20.41 18.16 -42.23
CA ALA A 284 20.40 18.23 -40.78
C ALA A 284 20.71 19.65 -40.26
N PHE A 285 19.93 20.09 -39.28
CA PHE A 285 20.09 21.34 -38.54
C PHE A 285 20.40 21.01 -37.08
N TYR A 286 21.46 21.64 -36.57
CA TYR A 286 21.78 21.59 -35.14
C TYR A 286 20.92 22.62 -34.42
N VAL A 287 20.20 22.18 -33.40
CA VAL A 287 19.24 23.03 -32.68
C VAL A 287 19.89 23.59 -31.43
N LYS A 288 19.69 24.89 -31.15
CA LYS A 288 20.06 25.48 -29.85
C LYS A 288 18.99 25.14 -28.82
N PRO A 289 19.27 24.31 -27.79
CA PRO A 289 18.25 23.79 -26.88
C PRO A 289 17.41 24.88 -26.21
N GLU A 290 18.03 26.02 -25.86
CA GLU A 290 17.39 27.18 -25.22
C GLU A 290 16.37 27.91 -26.11
N THR A 291 16.34 27.61 -27.40
CA THR A 291 15.42 28.22 -28.37
C THR A 291 14.22 27.34 -28.70
N VAL A 292 14.23 26.10 -28.20
CA VAL A 292 13.14 25.16 -28.38
C VAL A 292 11.98 25.58 -27.50
N SER A 293 10.81 25.75 -28.11
CA SER A 293 9.57 26.03 -27.42
C SER A 293 8.41 25.28 -28.05
N TRP A 294 7.38 25.06 -27.26
CA TRP A 294 6.19 24.35 -27.69
C TRP A 294 4.94 24.97 -27.08
N ASP A 295 3.97 25.27 -27.93
CA ASP A 295 2.68 25.83 -27.50
C ASP A 295 1.57 24.78 -27.35
N GLY A 296 1.90 23.50 -27.54
CA GLY A 296 0.93 22.41 -27.55
C GLY A 296 0.50 21.96 -28.95
N THR A 297 0.78 22.75 -29.99
CA THR A 297 0.40 22.47 -31.39
C THR A 297 1.55 22.62 -32.38
N THR A 298 2.52 23.47 -32.06
CA THR A 298 3.66 23.79 -32.92
C THR A 298 4.95 23.73 -32.13
N LEU A 299 5.91 22.93 -32.60
CA LEU A 299 7.30 23.01 -32.15
C LEU A 299 7.97 24.19 -32.85
N ARG A 300 8.56 25.11 -32.07
CA ARG A 300 9.42 26.17 -32.60
C ARG A 300 10.83 25.98 -32.10
N ALA A 301 11.81 26.08 -32.97
CA ALA A 301 13.22 26.02 -32.59
C ALA A 301 14.06 26.92 -33.50
N ARG A 302 15.21 27.37 -33.00
CA ARG A 302 16.24 28.00 -33.83
C ARG A 302 17.43 27.07 -33.96
N GLY A 303 17.85 26.84 -35.19
CA GLY A 303 18.97 25.96 -35.49
C GLY A 303 19.85 26.51 -36.60
N CYS A 304 21.03 25.91 -36.75
CA CYS A 304 21.98 26.26 -37.80
C CYS A 304 22.33 25.04 -38.65
N GLY A 305 22.63 25.29 -39.94
CA GLY A 305 23.19 24.27 -40.82
C GLY A 305 24.60 23.86 -40.38
N ARG A 306 25.02 22.66 -40.79
CA ARG A 306 26.37 22.16 -40.48
C ARG A 306 27.44 23.11 -41.04
N GLY A 307 28.16 23.81 -40.16
CA GLY A 307 29.23 24.74 -40.51
C GLY A 307 28.83 26.22 -40.59
N ASP A 308 27.58 26.58 -40.29
CA ASP A 308 27.07 27.97 -40.37
C ASP A 308 26.40 28.41 -39.05
N ILE A 309 27.18 28.39 -37.97
CA ILE A 309 26.73 28.49 -36.57
C ILE A 309 26.14 29.87 -36.22
N ASP A 310 26.43 30.88 -37.05
CA ASP A 310 26.03 32.28 -36.84
C ASP A 310 24.68 32.61 -37.49
N ASN A 311 24.22 31.78 -38.44
CA ASN A 311 22.92 31.96 -39.11
C ASN A 311 21.88 31.01 -38.53
N LEU A 312 21.10 31.52 -37.58
CA LEU A 312 19.95 30.80 -37.02
C LEU A 312 18.75 30.89 -37.96
N ILE A 313 18.13 29.74 -38.23
CA ILE A 313 16.90 29.60 -39.00
C ILE A 313 15.78 29.23 -38.03
N ASP A 314 14.64 29.91 -38.14
CA ASP A 314 13.42 29.54 -37.44
C ASP A 314 12.81 28.28 -38.08
N ILE A 315 12.61 27.26 -37.25
CA ILE A 315 12.02 25.99 -37.62
C ILE A 315 10.68 25.90 -36.89
N GLU A 316 9.59 25.88 -37.64
CA GLU A 316 8.25 25.64 -37.13
C GLU A 316 7.71 24.30 -37.66
N ILE A 317 7.37 23.40 -36.75
CA ILE A 317 6.81 22.08 -37.09
C ILE A 317 5.40 22.00 -36.48
N PRO A 318 4.33 22.07 -37.31
CA PRO A 318 2.97 21.84 -36.84
C PRO A 318 2.77 20.34 -36.58
N LEU A 319 2.48 20.00 -35.32
CA LEU A 319 2.21 18.63 -34.88
C LEU A 319 0.70 18.40 -34.98
N GLN A 320 0.22 17.96 -36.15
CA GLN A 320 -1.21 17.76 -36.42
C GLN A 320 -1.75 16.37 -36.04
N GLU A 321 -0.88 15.40 -35.77
CA GLU A 321 -1.28 14.02 -35.44
C GLU A 321 -0.54 13.50 -34.19
N THR A 322 -1.24 12.66 -33.44
CA THR A 322 -0.70 11.87 -32.32
C THR A 322 0.44 11.00 -32.81
N VAL A 323 1.63 11.18 -32.23
CA VAL A 323 2.78 10.33 -32.56
C VAL A 323 2.77 9.12 -31.61
N GLU A 324 2.56 7.93 -32.17
CA GLU A 324 2.72 6.68 -31.43
C GLU A 324 4.20 6.36 -31.17
N TYR A 325 4.51 5.99 -29.93
CA TYR A 325 5.84 5.63 -29.48
C TYR A 325 6.18 4.21 -29.95
N TYR A 326 7.20 4.04 -30.80
CA TYR A 326 7.74 2.72 -31.14
C TYR A 326 8.60 2.13 -30.01
N LYS A 327 8.44 0.81 -29.83
CA LYS A 327 9.02 -0.07 -28.81
C LYS A 327 10.54 0.05 -28.62
N ASN A 328 10.94 -0.18 -27.36
CA ASN A 328 12.27 -0.52 -26.85
C ASN A 328 13.23 -1.15 -27.87
N HIS A 329 14.45 -0.62 -27.94
CA HIS A 329 15.64 -1.45 -28.01
C HIS A 329 16.48 -1.25 -26.76
N GLU A 330 16.74 -2.35 -26.07
CA GLU A 330 17.72 -2.48 -25.00
C GLU A 330 19.10 -2.06 -25.49
N SER A 331 19.68 -1.02 -24.91
CA SER A 331 21.11 -0.90 -24.60
C SER A 331 21.39 0.49 -24.03
N GLY A 332 22.18 0.55 -22.94
CA GLY A 332 22.56 1.80 -22.31
C GLY A 332 23.34 2.74 -23.22
N GLY A 333 23.22 4.03 -22.95
CA GLY A 333 23.94 5.11 -23.63
C GLY A 333 23.01 6.26 -24.01
N ASP A 334 23.56 7.45 -24.21
CA ASP A 334 22.95 8.67 -24.77
C ASP A 334 22.33 8.47 -26.19
N ALA A 335 21.59 7.40 -26.42
CA ALA A 335 20.97 7.11 -27.72
C ALA A 335 19.76 8.04 -27.92
N GLY A 336 19.93 9.05 -28.78
CA GLY A 336 18.84 9.94 -29.17
C GLY A 336 17.68 9.17 -29.80
N HIS A 337 16.46 9.49 -29.38
CA HIS A 337 15.21 9.05 -29.99
C HIS A 337 14.94 9.86 -31.27
N THR A 338 14.18 9.28 -32.21
CA THR A 338 13.82 9.94 -33.46
C THR A 338 12.30 10.00 -33.62
N LEU A 339 11.79 11.15 -34.08
CA LEU A 339 10.38 11.42 -34.33
C LEU A 339 10.21 11.99 -35.75
N THR A 340 9.36 11.38 -36.58
CA THR A 340 9.06 11.88 -37.93
C THR A 340 7.72 12.60 -37.96
N VAL A 341 7.70 13.84 -38.48
CA VAL A 341 6.49 14.68 -38.60
C VAL A 341 6.49 15.31 -39.99
N GLY A 342 5.64 14.80 -40.88
CA GLY A 342 5.65 15.22 -42.28
C GLY A 342 7.03 15.02 -42.91
N GLU A 343 7.64 16.10 -43.39
CA GLU A 343 8.99 16.10 -44.00
C GLU A 343 10.14 16.26 -42.99
N PHE A 344 9.83 16.35 -41.69
CA PHE A 344 10.80 16.58 -40.63
C PHE A 344 11.16 15.30 -39.88
N VAL A 345 12.44 15.15 -39.55
CA VAL A 345 12.95 14.10 -38.67
C VAL A 345 13.62 14.76 -37.46
N ILE A 346 13.05 14.58 -36.28
CA ILE A 346 13.48 15.22 -35.03
C ILE A 346 14.22 14.20 -34.20
N THR A 347 15.49 14.43 -33.94
CA THR A 347 16.27 13.65 -32.97
C THR A 347 16.24 14.35 -31.62
N TYR A 348 15.86 13.64 -30.56
CA TYR A 348 15.74 14.20 -29.21
C TYR A 348 16.24 13.22 -28.16
N LYS A 349 16.60 13.72 -26.98
CA LYS A 349 16.83 12.91 -25.78
C LYS A 349 15.96 13.41 -24.65
N PHE A 350 15.72 12.60 -23.64
CA PHE A 350 14.99 13.04 -22.46
C PHE A 350 15.92 13.63 -21.40
N LYS A 351 15.60 14.83 -20.95
CA LYS A 351 16.26 15.54 -19.85
C LYS A 351 15.33 15.53 -18.65
N VAL A 352 15.83 15.07 -17.51
CA VAL A 352 15.12 15.18 -16.24
C VAL A 352 15.27 16.60 -15.72
N ILE A 353 14.14 17.28 -15.55
CA ILE A 353 14.02 18.58 -14.91
C ILE A 353 13.52 18.29 -13.50
N ASN A 354 14.33 18.67 -12.51
CA ASN A 354 14.20 18.46 -11.05
C ASN A 354 14.92 17.21 -10.51
N ASN A 355 15.19 17.23 -9.19
CA ASN A 355 15.76 16.11 -8.42
C ASN A 355 14.72 14.99 -8.26
N PHE A 356 14.34 14.36 -9.37
CA PHE A 356 13.42 13.24 -9.41
C PHE A 356 14.18 11.92 -9.33
N THR A 357 13.70 11.02 -8.47
CA THR A 357 14.23 9.65 -8.33
C THR A 357 13.16 8.67 -8.78
N PRO A 358 13.27 8.06 -9.97
CA PRO A 358 12.28 7.11 -10.47
C PRO A 358 12.21 5.84 -9.63
N LYS A 359 11.04 5.20 -9.66
CA LYS A 359 10.90 3.80 -9.26
C LYS A 359 11.81 2.90 -10.12
N MET A 360 12.45 1.91 -9.49
CA MET A 360 13.33 0.97 -10.20
C MET A 360 12.55 0.21 -11.27
N GLY A 361 13.04 0.21 -12.52
CA GLY A 361 12.36 -0.40 -13.66
C GLY A 361 11.20 0.43 -14.25
N ALA A 362 11.00 1.69 -13.80
CA ALA A 362 10.04 2.59 -14.42
C ALA A 362 10.42 2.86 -15.88
N THR A 363 9.45 2.68 -16.77
CA THR A 363 9.53 3.13 -18.16
C THR A 363 9.05 4.57 -18.25
N PHE A 364 9.87 5.41 -18.86
CA PHE A 364 9.52 6.82 -19.10
C PHE A 364 8.78 6.93 -20.42
N ALA A 365 7.45 6.97 -20.35
CA ALA A 365 6.66 7.55 -21.43
C ALA A 365 6.61 9.07 -21.20
N GLY A 366 7.67 9.77 -21.62
CA GLY A 366 7.66 11.23 -21.68
C GLY A 366 6.92 11.66 -22.93
N ASN A 367 5.69 12.17 -22.79
CA ASN A 367 4.92 12.63 -23.94
C ASN A 367 5.29 14.08 -24.31
N TRP A 368 5.57 14.32 -25.60
CA TRP A 368 5.02 15.52 -26.26
C TRP A 368 3.50 15.30 -26.43
N LYS A 369 2.76 15.45 -25.33
CA LYS A 369 1.30 15.29 -25.10
C LYS A 369 0.55 13.97 -25.44
N PHE A 370 -0.30 13.67 -24.46
CA PHE A 370 -1.59 12.95 -24.41
C PHE A 370 -1.72 11.44 -24.69
N ASP A 371 -2.33 10.80 -23.70
CA ASP A 371 -2.50 9.38 -23.40
C ASP A 371 -3.01 8.48 -24.54
N GLY A 372 -2.22 7.44 -24.86
CA GLY A 372 -2.71 6.20 -25.48
C GLY A 372 -2.78 5.02 -24.49
N HIS A 373 -1.87 4.96 -23.53
CA HIS A 373 -1.67 3.75 -22.74
C HIS A 373 -2.76 3.48 -21.68
N VAL A 374 -3.45 4.53 -21.21
CA VAL A 374 -4.54 4.40 -20.22
C VAL A 374 -5.87 4.10 -20.92
N ASN A 375 -6.10 4.71 -22.09
CA ASN A 375 -7.30 4.49 -22.89
C ASN A 375 -7.39 3.04 -23.38
N GLU A 376 -6.27 2.41 -23.73
CA GLU A 376 -6.25 0.98 -24.10
C GLU A 376 -6.60 0.05 -22.93
N VAL A 377 -6.11 0.34 -21.71
CA VAL A 377 -6.42 -0.48 -20.52
C VAL A 377 -7.87 -0.28 -20.08
N LEU A 378 -8.39 0.95 -20.13
CA LEU A 378 -9.80 1.26 -19.85
C LEU A 378 -10.74 0.66 -20.91
N ALA A 379 -10.35 0.69 -22.19
CA ALA A 379 -11.09 0.07 -23.28
C ALA A 379 -11.09 -1.46 -23.18
N ALA A 380 -9.98 -2.08 -22.80
CA ALA A 380 -9.89 -3.52 -22.55
C ALA A 380 -10.78 -3.95 -21.37
N ARG A 381 -10.87 -3.12 -20.32
CA ARG A 381 -11.73 -3.40 -19.15
C ARG A 381 -13.22 -3.21 -19.46
N LYS A 382 -13.59 -2.15 -20.20
CA LYS A 382 -14.96 -1.98 -20.75
C LYS A 382 -15.38 -3.14 -21.65
N LYS A 383 -14.47 -3.65 -22.49
CA LYS A 383 -14.72 -4.86 -23.30
C LYS A 383 -14.91 -6.12 -22.45
N ALA A 384 -14.17 -6.26 -21.35
CA ALA A 384 -14.33 -7.39 -20.43
C ALA A 384 -15.67 -7.34 -19.65
N GLU A 385 -16.12 -6.15 -19.27
CA GLU A 385 -17.43 -5.92 -18.63
C GLU A 385 -18.60 -6.10 -19.61
N GLN A 386 -18.42 -5.74 -20.88
CA GLN A 386 -19.42 -5.98 -21.94
C GLN A 386 -19.45 -7.45 -22.40
N GLY A 387 -18.31 -8.15 -22.32
CA GLY A 387 -18.19 -9.57 -22.67
C GLY A 387 -18.76 -10.54 -21.63
N THR A 388 -19.09 -10.07 -20.42
CA THR A 388 -19.77 -10.87 -19.38
C THR A 388 -21.29 -10.73 -19.39
N ALA A 389 -21.85 -9.90 -20.27
CA ALA A 389 -23.30 -9.65 -20.36
C ALA A 389 -24.01 -10.38 -21.53
N VAL A 390 -23.33 -11.28 -22.26
CA VAL A 390 -23.96 -12.05 -23.35
C VAL A 390 -23.60 -13.54 -23.21
N THR A 391 -24.41 -14.27 -22.46
CA THR A 391 -24.73 -15.71 -22.60
C THR A 391 -25.62 -16.13 -21.43
N ALA A 392 -26.82 -15.56 -21.35
CA ALA A 392 -27.92 -16.10 -20.55
C ALA A 392 -29.23 -15.53 -21.13
N GLY A 393 -29.80 -16.24 -22.10
CA GLY A 393 -31.06 -15.89 -22.72
C GLY A 393 -31.20 -16.54 -24.09
N ASP A 394 -32.28 -17.29 -24.24
CA ASP A 394 -32.88 -17.74 -25.50
C ASP A 394 -32.44 -19.10 -26.07
N GLU A 395 -32.78 -20.16 -25.32
CA GLU A 395 -33.35 -21.38 -25.92
C GLU A 395 -34.62 -21.76 -25.15
N GLU A 396 -35.77 -21.17 -25.50
CA GLU A 396 -37.09 -21.71 -25.20
C GLU A 396 -37.98 -21.63 -26.46
N GLU A 397 -38.29 -22.83 -26.97
CA GLU A 397 -39.55 -23.27 -27.58
C GLU A 397 -40.21 -22.42 -28.67
N GLU A 398 -39.95 -22.77 -29.94
CA GLU A 398 -40.97 -22.68 -30.99
C GLU A 398 -41.84 -23.93 -30.95
N ASN A 399 -43.11 -23.73 -30.60
CA ASN A 399 -44.17 -24.73 -30.63
C ASN A 399 -45.39 -24.13 -31.35
N GLU A 400 -45.42 -24.28 -32.68
CA GLU A 400 -46.60 -24.25 -33.56
C GLU A 400 -46.28 -25.36 -34.60
N GLY A 401 -47.05 -26.43 -34.83
CA GLY A 401 -48.49 -26.57 -34.89
C GLY A 401 -48.84 -27.09 -36.30
N ASP A 402 -49.51 -28.25 -36.36
CA ASP A 402 -50.26 -28.81 -37.51
C ASP A 402 -49.51 -29.50 -38.67
N GLU A 403 -49.41 -30.84 -38.63
CA GLU A 403 -50.24 -31.81 -39.40
C GLU A 403 -49.82 -33.27 -39.12
#